data_AF-A0A6F8Y008-F1
#
_entry.id   AF-A0A6F8Y008-F1
#
_cell.length_a   1.000
_cell.length_b   1.000
_cell.length_c   1.000
_cell.angle_alpha   90.00
_cell.angle_beta   90.00
_cell.angle_gamma   90.00
#
_symmetry.space_group_name_H-M   'P 1'
#
loop_
_entity.id
_entity.type
_entity.pdbx_description
1 polymer ?
#
loop_
_entity_poly.entity_id
_entity_poly.type
_entity_poly.pdbx_seq_one_letter_code
_entity_poly.pdbx_strand_id
1 'polypeptide(L)'
;MVSEEDLIRTVVTAYSNGWRQVKLYFMCGLPTETDEDVLQIARLAHEVIRAGRAATGSKDIRCTVSIGGFVPKPHTPFQWASMCSPEVIDGRLRKLKAEINSERSLGRAIGFRYHDGEPSLIEGLLSRGDRRVGAVIRRVWEEGGRFDGWSEHFSYQRWVDAAVAVLPAYGVDLDWYTTREREQAEVLPWDHLDSGLDKDWLWQDWQDSRSEYEQDDCRWTPCFDCGVCPSMDTEIQIGPTGRKLLPLTPVASAR
;
A
#
# COMPACT_ATOMS: atom_id res chain seq x y z
N MET A 1 -10.33 -2.90 -14.09
CA MET A 1 -10.72 -2.92 -12.66
C MET A 1 -11.08 -4.33 -12.20
N VAL A 2 -10.92 -4.63 -10.91
CA VAL A 2 -11.48 -5.81 -10.24
C VAL A 2 -12.60 -5.34 -9.31
N SER A 3 -13.83 -5.77 -9.56
CA SER A 3 -14.98 -5.43 -8.71
C SER A 3 -15.08 -6.35 -7.48
N GLU A 4 -15.91 -5.96 -6.52
CA GLU A 4 -16.29 -6.83 -5.40
C GLU A 4 -16.89 -8.17 -5.90
N GLU A 5 -17.74 -8.11 -6.93
CA GLU A 5 -18.33 -9.30 -7.53
C GLU A 5 -17.25 -10.24 -8.11
N ASP A 6 -16.23 -9.68 -8.78
CA ASP A 6 -15.11 -10.46 -9.32
C ASP A 6 -14.32 -11.16 -8.21
N LEU A 7 -14.10 -10.47 -7.07
CA LEU A 7 -13.44 -11.03 -5.91
C LEU A 7 -14.25 -12.16 -5.30
N ILE A 8 -15.54 -11.94 -5.03
CA ILE A 8 -16.43 -12.95 -4.45
C ILE A 8 -16.51 -14.17 -5.37
N ARG A 9 -16.69 -13.97 -6.68
CA ARG A 9 -16.73 -15.05 -7.67
C ARG A 9 -15.44 -15.87 -7.67
N THR A 10 -14.29 -15.21 -7.60
CA THR A 10 -12.97 -15.87 -7.55
C THR A 10 -12.81 -16.70 -6.29
N VAL A 11 -13.15 -16.14 -5.13
CA VAL A 11 -13.03 -16.82 -3.83
C VAL A 11 -14.00 -18.00 -3.73
N VAL A 12 -15.25 -17.84 -4.17
CA VAL A 12 -16.23 -18.93 -4.24
C VAL A 12 -15.74 -20.06 -5.13
N THR A 13 -15.18 -19.74 -6.30
CA THR A 13 -14.60 -20.73 -7.21
C THR A 13 -13.49 -21.53 -6.52
N ALA A 14 -12.61 -20.86 -5.76
CA ALA A 14 -11.59 -21.56 -4.99
C ALA A 14 -12.20 -22.51 -3.95
N TYR A 15 -13.18 -22.06 -3.15
CA TYR A 15 -13.82 -22.92 -2.15
C TYR A 15 -14.54 -24.12 -2.77
N SER A 16 -15.24 -23.94 -3.89
CA SER A 16 -15.92 -25.02 -4.62
C SER A 16 -14.93 -26.07 -5.17
N ASN A 17 -13.65 -25.71 -5.34
CA ASN A 17 -12.58 -26.61 -5.74
C ASN A 17 -11.80 -27.21 -4.55
N GLY A 18 -12.33 -27.12 -3.33
CA GLY A 18 -11.81 -27.80 -2.15
C GLY A 18 -10.79 -27.01 -1.32
N TRP A 19 -10.45 -25.78 -1.74
CA TRP A 19 -9.70 -24.86 -0.86
C TRP A 19 -10.56 -24.52 0.36
N ARG A 20 -9.95 -24.41 1.54
CA ARG A 20 -10.69 -24.13 2.80
C ARG A 20 -10.35 -22.78 3.41
N GLN A 21 -9.33 -22.11 2.90
CA GLN A 21 -8.89 -20.84 3.45
C GLN A 21 -8.42 -19.91 2.33
N VAL A 22 -8.83 -18.64 2.43
CA VAL A 22 -8.27 -17.54 1.64
C VAL A 22 -7.70 -16.47 2.57
N LYS A 23 -6.76 -15.68 2.06
CA LYS A 23 -6.20 -14.52 2.76
C LYS A 23 -6.37 -13.29 1.88
N LEU A 24 -7.02 -12.27 2.42
CA LEU A 24 -7.23 -10.97 1.80
C LEU A 24 -6.25 -9.96 2.39
N TYR A 25 -5.61 -9.18 1.54
CA TYR A 25 -4.62 -8.18 1.92
C TYR A 25 -5.20 -6.78 1.71
N PHE A 26 -5.12 -5.95 2.73
CA PHE A 26 -5.61 -4.58 2.73
C PHE A 26 -4.56 -3.63 3.30
N MET A 27 -4.74 -2.36 2.99
CA MET A 27 -4.05 -1.26 3.66
C MET A 27 -5.09 -0.42 4.40
N CYS A 28 -4.65 0.35 5.39
CA CYS A 28 -5.44 1.31 6.16
C CYS A 28 -4.71 2.64 6.16
N GLY A 29 -5.43 3.75 5.99
CA GLY A 29 -4.87 5.08 5.89
C GLY A 29 -4.46 5.48 4.48
N LEU A 30 -5.13 4.93 3.46
CA LEU A 30 -4.96 5.41 2.09
C LEU A 30 -5.41 6.86 1.97
N PRO A 31 -4.86 7.64 1.02
CA PRO A 31 -5.40 8.96 0.70
C PRO A 31 -6.89 8.86 0.40
N THR A 32 -7.64 9.89 0.80
CA THR A 32 -9.11 10.01 0.69
C THR A 32 -9.94 8.94 1.44
N GLU A 33 -9.31 7.92 2.04
CA GLU A 33 -10.01 6.84 2.76
C GLU A 33 -10.76 7.37 3.99
N THR A 34 -12.03 7.00 4.09
CA THR A 34 -12.91 7.29 5.21
C THR A 34 -13.02 6.11 6.16
N ASP A 35 -13.61 6.34 7.34
CA ASP A 35 -13.90 5.24 8.28
C ASP A 35 -14.90 4.24 7.69
N GLU A 36 -15.81 4.66 6.82
CA GLU A 36 -16.78 3.77 6.18
C GLU A 36 -16.08 2.82 5.20
N ASP A 37 -15.09 3.30 4.44
CA ASP A 37 -14.31 2.48 3.52
C ASP A 37 -13.55 1.37 4.27
N VAL A 38 -12.99 1.69 5.43
CA VAL A 38 -12.36 0.68 6.30
C VAL A 38 -13.39 -0.35 6.78
N LEU A 39 -14.60 0.07 7.16
CA LEU A 39 -15.64 -0.86 7.61
C LEU A 39 -16.17 -1.75 6.48
N GLN A 40 -16.10 -1.32 5.22
CA GLN A 40 -16.43 -2.18 4.07
C GLN A 40 -15.57 -3.44 4.01
N ILE A 41 -14.33 -3.41 4.51
CA ILE A 41 -13.46 -4.60 4.60
C ILE A 41 -14.12 -5.71 5.43
N ALA A 42 -14.82 -5.36 6.53
CA ALA A 42 -15.55 -6.34 7.33
C ALA A 42 -16.72 -6.93 6.56
N ARG A 43 -17.49 -6.08 5.86
CA ARG A 43 -18.66 -6.49 5.06
C ARG A 43 -18.24 -7.45 3.94
N LEU A 44 -17.17 -7.11 3.23
CA LEU A 44 -16.57 -7.97 2.21
C LEU A 44 -16.14 -9.32 2.78
N ALA A 45 -15.48 -9.33 3.95
CA ALA A 45 -15.06 -10.55 4.60
C ALA A 45 -16.25 -11.41 5.07
N HIS A 46 -17.33 -10.79 5.56
CA HIS A 46 -18.58 -11.47 5.88
C HIS A 46 -19.21 -12.09 4.63
N GLU A 47 -19.24 -11.37 3.51
CA GLU A 47 -19.80 -11.86 2.24
C GLU A 47 -18.99 -13.02 1.67
N VAL A 48 -17.66 -12.96 1.74
CA VAL A 48 -16.78 -14.10 1.39
C VAL A 48 -17.16 -15.37 2.16
N ILE A 49 -17.41 -15.26 3.47
CA ILE A 49 -17.82 -16.41 4.28
C ILE A 49 -19.24 -16.86 3.92
N ARG A 50 -20.16 -15.93 3.69
CA ARG A 50 -21.56 -16.22 3.36
C ARG A 50 -21.65 -16.95 2.02
N ALA A 51 -21.07 -16.37 0.97
CA ALA A 51 -21.04 -16.93 -0.38
C ALA A 51 -20.30 -18.28 -0.43
N GLY A 52 -19.15 -18.39 0.25
CA GLY A 52 -18.40 -19.65 0.31
C GLY A 52 -19.17 -20.77 1.00
N ARG A 53 -19.87 -20.49 2.10
CA ARG A 53 -20.73 -21.48 2.79
C ARG A 53 -21.91 -21.90 1.91
N ALA A 54 -22.54 -20.95 1.22
CA ALA A 54 -23.65 -21.23 0.31
C ALA A 54 -23.22 -22.12 -0.86
N ALA A 55 -22.08 -21.82 -1.48
CA ALA A 55 -21.58 -22.56 -2.64
C ALA A 55 -21.07 -23.97 -2.31
N THR A 56 -20.50 -24.16 -1.11
CA THR A 56 -19.93 -25.46 -0.71
C THR A 56 -20.87 -26.31 0.14
N GLY A 57 -21.91 -25.72 0.73
CA GLY A 57 -22.73 -26.36 1.77
C GLY A 57 -21.97 -26.65 3.08
N SER A 58 -20.71 -26.19 3.21
CA SER A 58 -19.83 -26.48 4.34
C SER A 58 -19.63 -25.26 5.23
N LYS A 59 -19.53 -25.48 6.54
CA LYS A 59 -19.10 -24.44 7.50
C LYS A 59 -17.58 -24.39 7.68
N ASP A 60 -16.84 -25.37 7.14
CA ASP A 60 -15.38 -25.49 7.25
C ASP A 60 -14.66 -24.66 6.16
N ILE A 61 -14.91 -23.35 6.17
CA ILE A 61 -14.20 -22.38 5.34
C ILE A 61 -13.73 -21.20 6.20
N ARG A 62 -12.63 -20.57 5.80
CA ARG A 62 -12.00 -19.46 6.53
C ARG A 62 -11.54 -18.34 5.61
N CYS A 63 -11.71 -17.12 6.06
CA CYS A 63 -11.12 -15.94 5.46
C CYS A 63 -10.10 -15.36 6.45
N THR A 64 -8.97 -14.86 5.99
CA THR A 64 -8.04 -14.11 6.83
C THR A 64 -7.90 -12.71 6.26
N VAL A 65 -8.34 -11.70 7.00
CA VAL A 65 -8.09 -10.30 6.71
C VAL A 65 -6.72 -9.94 7.27
N SER A 66 -5.81 -9.54 6.39
CA SER A 66 -4.46 -9.08 6.70
C SER A 66 -4.35 -7.61 6.34
N ILE A 67 -4.20 -6.73 7.33
CA ILE A 67 -4.23 -5.29 7.10
C ILE A 67 -3.03 -4.58 7.73
N GLY A 68 -2.37 -3.70 6.98
CA GLY A 68 -1.27 -2.87 7.48
C GLY A 68 -1.55 -1.39 7.29
N GLY A 69 -0.82 -0.52 7.98
CA GLY A 69 -0.83 0.91 7.68
C GLY A 69 -0.31 1.16 6.28
N PHE A 70 -0.89 2.14 5.60
CA PHE A 70 -0.42 2.59 4.29
C PHE A 70 0.94 3.29 4.43
N VAL A 71 1.93 2.79 3.69
CA VAL A 71 3.29 3.34 3.65
C VAL A 71 3.64 3.71 2.20
N PRO A 72 3.66 5.00 1.85
CA PRO A 72 4.09 5.48 0.54
C PRO A 72 5.47 4.95 0.16
N LYS A 73 5.60 4.45 -1.07
CA LYS A 73 6.86 3.90 -1.57
C LYS A 73 7.48 4.77 -2.67
N PRO A 74 8.81 4.90 -2.70
CA PRO A 74 9.53 5.48 -3.83
C PRO A 74 9.09 4.92 -5.17
N HIS A 75 9.07 5.74 -6.22
CA HIS A 75 8.73 5.36 -7.59
C HIS A 75 7.32 4.77 -7.76
N THR A 76 6.39 5.21 -6.92
CA THR A 76 4.95 4.92 -7.06
C THR A 76 4.18 6.23 -7.15
N PRO A 77 2.96 6.23 -7.74
CA PRO A 77 2.12 7.43 -7.77
C PRO A 77 1.90 8.01 -6.37
N PHE A 78 1.81 7.13 -5.37
CA PHE A 78 1.60 7.49 -3.99
C PHE A 78 2.81 8.09 -3.26
N GLN A 79 3.97 8.26 -3.92
CA GLN A 79 5.20 8.71 -3.26
C GLN A 79 5.11 10.12 -2.63
N TRP A 80 4.16 10.95 -3.07
CA TRP A 80 3.87 12.28 -2.50
C TRP A 80 2.85 12.26 -1.37
N ALA A 81 2.18 11.12 -1.13
CA ALA A 81 1.12 11.02 -0.14
C ALA A 81 1.66 11.19 1.29
N SER A 82 0.85 11.83 2.14
CA SER A 82 1.02 11.80 3.58
C SER A 82 0.66 10.42 4.13
N MET A 83 1.18 10.09 5.30
CA MET A 83 0.72 8.97 6.10
C MET A 83 -0.25 9.45 7.18
N CYS A 84 -1.25 8.63 7.51
CA CYS A 84 -2.03 8.85 8.73
C CYS A 84 -1.15 8.66 9.97
N SER A 85 -1.50 9.35 11.06
CA SER A 85 -0.86 9.13 12.35
C SER A 85 -1.17 7.74 12.92
N PRO A 86 -0.32 7.20 13.80
CA PRO A 86 -0.56 5.91 14.45
C PRO A 86 -1.95 5.82 15.11
N GLU A 87 -2.41 6.90 15.75
CA GLU A 87 -3.69 6.94 16.47
C GLU A 87 -4.89 6.75 15.54
N VAL A 88 -4.82 7.31 14.33
CA VAL A 88 -5.85 7.17 13.31
C VAL A 88 -5.91 5.72 12.82
N ILE A 89 -4.76 5.13 12.50
CA ILE A 89 -4.65 3.73 12.07
C ILE A 89 -5.19 2.80 13.15
N ASP A 90 -4.71 2.91 14.38
CA ASP A 90 -5.12 2.05 15.48
C ASP A 90 -6.60 2.22 15.82
N GLY A 91 -7.12 3.45 15.69
CA GLY A 91 -8.55 3.75 15.79
C GLY A 91 -9.38 2.99 14.77
N ARG A 92 -8.98 3.05 13.50
CA ARG A 92 -9.63 2.35 12.38
C ARG A 92 -9.55 0.83 12.52
N LEU A 93 -8.39 0.29 12.90
CA LEU A 93 -8.20 -1.15 13.13
C LEU A 93 -9.09 -1.66 14.28
N ARG A 94 -9.27 -0.89 15.35
CA ARG A 94 -10.20 -1.22 16.44
C ARG A 94 -11.65 -1.27 15.96
N LYS A 95 -12.09 -0.28 15.17
CA LYS A 95 -13.43 -0.25 14.58
C LYS A 95 -13.66 -1.45 13.64
N LEU A 96 -12.70 -1.71 12.75
CA LEU A 96 -12.72 -2.86 11.84
C LEU A 96 -12.83 -4.19 12.59
N LYS A 97 -12.03 -4.39 13.65
CA LYS A 97 -12.08 -5.59 14.47
C LYS A 97 -13.44 -5.76 15.15
N ALA A 98 -14.04 -4.67 15.63
CA ALA A 98 -15.38 -4.71 16.22
C ALA A 98 -16.42 -5.12 15.17
N GLU A 99 -16.36 -4.55 13.97
CA GLU A 99 -17.28 -4.84 12.87
C GLU A 99 -17.15 -6.28 12.35
N ILE A 100 -15.93 -6.81 12.19
CA ILE A 100 -15.73 -8.24 11.86
C ILE A 100 -16.46 -9.15 12.85
N ASN A 101 -16.52 -8.75 14.12
CA ASN A 101 -17.15 -9.52 15.19
C ASN A 101 -18.62 -9.15 15.46
N SER A 102 -19.21 -8.20 14.72
CA SER A 102 -20.62 -7.81 14.86
C SER A 102 -21.54 -8.99 14.57
N GLU A 103 -21.20 -9.80 13.55
CA GLU A 103 -21.83 -11.08 13.25
C GLU A 103 -20.99 -12.27 13.76
N ARG A 104 -21.15 -12.63 15.04
CA ARG A 104 -20.37 -13.69 15.72
C ARG A 104 -20.29 -15.02 14.94
N SER A 105 -21.32 -15.35 14.16
CA SER A 105 -21.39 -16.59 13.39
C SER A 105 -20.43 -16.62 12.19
N LEU A 106 -20.15 -15.45 11.61
CA LEU A 106 -19.23 -15.21 10.51
C LEU A 106 -17.85 -14.85 11.04
N GLY A 107 -17.77 -13.95 12.03
CA GLY A 107 -16.51 -13.47 12.61
C GLY A 107 -15.59 -14.59 13.13
N ARG A 108 -16.15 -15.68 13.69
CA ARG A 108 -15.35 -16.86 14.09
C ARG A 108 -14.62 -17.57 12.95
N ALA A 109 -15.04 -17.37 11.70
CA ALA A 109 -14.40 -17.91 10.51
C ALA A 109 -13.43 -16.90 9.86
N ILE A 110 -13.31 -15.70 10.43
CA ILE A 110 -12.46 -14.63 9.93
C ILE A 110 -11.26 -14.46 10.88
N GLY A 111 -10.07 -14.80 10.38
CA GLY A 111 -8.82 -14.44 11.03
C GLY A 111 -8.53 -12.96 10.81
N PHE A 112 -8.16 -12.23 11.84
CA PHE A 112 -7.73 -10.83 11.73
C PHE A 112 -6.25 -10.73 12.09
N ARG A 113 -5.43 -10.36 11.10
CA ARG A 113 -3.99 -10.11 11.23
C ARG A 113 -3.75 -8.65 10.89
N TYR A 114 -3.09 -7.91 11.76
CA TYR A 114 -2.85 -6.50 11.54
C TYR A 114 -1.45 -6.09 12.01
N HIS A 115 -0.98 -4.98 11.44
CA HIS A 115 0.21 -4.26 11.90
C HIS A 115 -0.24 -2.92 12.49
N ASP A 116 0.28 -2.59 13.67
CA ASP A 116 -0.04 -1.35 14.37
C ASP A 116 0.48 -0.11 13.62
N GLY A 117 -0.07 1.06 13.95
CA GLY A 117 0.29 2.32 13.34
C GLY A 117 1.74 2.74 13.61
N GLU A 118 2.25 2.51 14.82
CA GLU A 118 3.61 2.90 15.24
C GLU A 118 4.73 2.24 14.38
N PRO A 119 4.75 0.90 14.19
CA PRO A 119 5.67 0.28 13.23
C PRO A 119 5.56 0.84 11.82
N SER A 120 4.34 1.11 11.36
CA SER A 120 4.09 1.65 10.01
C SER A 120 4.75 3.02 9.85
N LEU A 121 4.67 3.89 10.87
CA LEU A 121 5.31 5.22 10.83
C LEU A 121 6.84 5.13 10.70
N ILE A 122 7.47 4.21 11.44
CA ILE A 122 8.91 3.97 11.33
C ILE A 122 9.27 3.35 9.97
N GLU A 123 8.44 2.45 9.44
CA GLU A 123 8.59 1.96 8.08
C GLU A 123 8.52 3.12 7.06
N GLY A 124 7.67 4.10 7.29
CA GLY A 124 7.60 5.34 6.51
C GLY A 124 8.89 6.14 6.53
N LEU A 125 9.47 6.35 7.72
CA LEU A 125 10.78 7.00 7.88
C LEU A 125 11.87 6.26 7.10
N LEU A 126 11.89 4.93 7.19
CA LEU A 126 12.91 4.10 6.55
C LEU A 126 12.71 3.98 5.03
N SER A 127 11.46 3.91 4.56
CA SER A 127 11.12 3.77 3.14
C SER A 127 11.37 5.04 2.35
N ARG A 128 11.22 6.21 3.00
CA ARG A 128 11.36 7.53 2.36
C ARG A 128 12.54 8.34 2.91
N GLY A 129 13.38 7.71 3.72
CA GLY A 129 14.54 8.33 4.32
C GLY A 129 15.64 8.65 3.31
N ASP A 130 16.49 9.59 3.65
CA ASP A 130 17.74 9.85 2.92
C ASP A 130 18.96 9.58 3.81
N ARG A 131 20.13 10.05 3.37
CA ARG A 131 21.40 9.88 4.09
C ARG A 131 21.33 10.33 5.56
N ARG A 132 20.49 11.31 5.91
CA ARG A 132 20.30 11.82 7.28
C ARG A 132 19.68 10.74 8.18
N VAL A 133 18.79 9.91 7.65
CA VAL A 133 18.17 8.79 8.39
C VAL A 133 19.19 7.71 8.73
N GLY A 134 20.31 7.62 7.99
CA GLY A 134 21.43 6.74 8.35
C GLY A 134 21.99 7.00 9.75
N ALA A 135 22.04 8.26 10.19
CA ALA A 135 22.47 8.61 11.55
C ALA A 135 21.43 8.23 12.61
N VAL A 136 20.13 8.24 12.27
CA VAL A 136 19.05 7.74 13.13
C VAL A 136 19.19 6.23 13.33
N ILE A 137 19.34 5.47 12.23
CA ILE A 137 19.53 4.01 12.27
C ILE A 137 20.74 3.64 13.13
N ARG A 138 21.87 4.34 12.92
CA ARG A 138 23.08 4.13 13.73
C ARG A 138 22.81 4.35 15.22
N ARG A 139 22.13 5.44 15.57
CA ARG A 139 21.81 5.75 16.97
C ARG A 139 20.89 4.69 17.59
N VAL A 140 19.85 4.27 16.88
CA VAL A 140 18.96 3.18 17.31
C VAL A 140 19.77 1.92 17.64
N TRP A 141 20.72 1.56 16.78
CA TRP A 141 21.60 0.42 17.02
C TRP A 141 22.56 0.62 18.21
N GLU A 142 23.17 1.80 18.36
CA GLU A 142 24.04 2.15 19.50
C GLU A 142 23.28 2.10 20.84
N GLU A 143 21.99 2.46 20.83
CA GLU A 143 21.07 2.36 21.96
C GLU A 143 20.52 0.93 22.15
N GLY A 144 20.97 -0.04 21.35
CA GLY A 144 20.68 -1.47 21.50
C GLY A 144 19.54 -2.00 20.63
N GLY A 145 19.03 -1.23 19.67
CA GLY A 145 17.98 -1.63 18.74
C GLY A 145 18.48 -2.72 17.82
N ARG A 146 17.88 -3.91 17.91
CA ARG A 146 18.28 -5.13 17.18
C ARG A 146 17.05 -6.00 17.01
N PHE A 147 16.94 -6.66 15.86
CA PHE A 147 15.80 -7.51 15.52
C PHE A 147 14.45 -6.77 15.53
N ASP A 148 14.42 -5.48 15.17
CA ASP A 148 13.19 -4.66 15.13
C ASP A 148 12.15 -5.14 14.09
N GLY A 149 12.48 -6.10 13.24
CA GLY A 149 11.51 -6.79 12.38
C GLY A 149 10.57 -7.74 13.13
N TRP A 150 10.84 -8.03 14.41
CA TRP A 150 10.01 -8.85 15.28
C TRP A 150 9.34 -7.98 16.34
N SER A 151 8.03 -8.10 16.47
CA SER A 151 7.21 -7.27 17.36
C SER A 151 7.67 -7.25 18.82
N GLU A 152 8.20 -8.37 19.31
CA GLU A 152 8.71 -8.56 20.67
C GLU A 152 10.03 -7.82 20.94
N HIS A 153 10.70 -7.33 19.89
CA HIS A 153 11.96 -6.60 19.96
C HIS A 153 11.81 -5.14 19.55
N PHE A 154 10.83 -4.84 18.70
CA PHE A 154 10.55 -3.49 18.23
C PHE A 154 10.27 -2.52 19.39
N SER A 155 10.89 -1.33 19.32
CA SER A 155 10.67 -0.24 20.27
C SER A 155 10.44 1.06 19.52
N TYR A 156 9.18 1.46 19.40
CA TYR A 156 8.80 2.72 18.76
C TYR A 156 9.49 3.93 19.41
N GLN A 157 9.46 4.01 20.75
CA GLN A 157 10.06 5.12 21.49
C GLN A 157 11.55 5.30 21.17
N ARG A 158 12.31 4.20 21.01
CA ARG A 158 13.74 4.27 20.66
C ARG A 158 13.96 4.95 19.31
N TRP A 159 13.13 4.63 18.32
CA TRP A 159 13.18 5.27 17.00
C TRP A 159 12.82 6.75 17.07
N VAL A 160 11.78 7.10 17.83
CA VAL A 160 11.37 8.49 18.05
C VAL A 160 12.48 9.28 18.75
N ASP A 161 13.03 8.78 19.85
CA ASP A 161 14.10 9.43 20.60
C ASP A 161 15.35 9.63 19.72
N ALA A 162 15.71 8.62 18.93
CA ALA A 162 16.83 8.71 18.00
C ALA A 162 16.58 9.76 16.90
N ALA A 163 15.36 9.82 16.36
CA ALA A 163 14.98 10.82 15.36
C ALA A 163 15.03 12.25 15.94
N VAL A 164 14.48 12.46 17.14
CA VAL A 164 14.51 13.75 17.86
C VAL A 164 15.94 14.19 18.16
N ALA A 165 16.83 13.27 18.49
CA ALA A 165 18.21 13.61 18.79
C ALA A 165 19.07 13.94 17.56
N VAL A 166 18.71 13.42 16.37
CA VAL A 166 19.54 13.49 15.17
C VAL A 166 19.01 14.49 14.14
N LEU A 167 17.71 14.45 13.85
CA LEU A 167 17.12 15.15 12.72
C LEU A 167 17.08 16.69 12.86
N PRO A 168 16.87 17.29 14.05
CA PRO A 168 16.81 18.76 14.19
C PRO A 168 18.08 19.48 13.73
N ALA A 169 19.25 18.85 13.82
CA ALA A 169 20.50 19.40 13.30
C ALA A 169 20.48 19.63 11.78
N TYR A 170 19.55 18.98 11.06
CA TYR A 170 19.33 19.11 9.63
C TYR A 170 18.06 19.89 9.28
N GLY A 171 17.39 20.49 10.27
CA GLY A 171 16.13 21.24 10.07
C GLY A 171 14.94 20.37 9.64
N VAL A 172 14.97 19.07 9.93
CA VAL A 172 13.86 18.14 9.66
C VAL A 172 13.53 17.33 10.91
N ASP A 173 12.40 16.64 10.91
CA ASP A 173 11.93 15.78 11.99
C ASP A 173 11.24 14.53 11.43
N LEU A 174 10.64 13.72 12.30
CA LEU A 174 9.94 12.49 11.90
C LEU A 174 8.76 12.80 10.98
N ASP A 175 7.94 13.80 11.33
CA ASP A 175 6.76 14.21 10.57
C ASP A 175 7.11 14.71 9.16
N TRP A 176 8.28 15.35 9.02
CA TRP A 176 8.83 15.74 7.73
C TRP A 176 9.03 14.53 6.80
N TYR A 177 9.41 13.36 7.32
CA TYR A 177 9.54 12.14 6.49
C TYR A 177 8.22 11.37 6.32
N THR A 178 7.22 11.58 7.19
CA THR A 178 6.08 10.67 7.30
C THR A 178 4.73 11.32 7.00
N THR A 179 4.29 12.25 7.85
CA THR A 179 2.90 12.72 7.90
C THR A 179 2.64 13.97 7.07
N ARG A 180 3.68 14.70 6.65
CA ARG A 180 3.48 15.85 5.76
C ARG A 180 3.09 15.45 4.34
N GLU A 181 2.32 16.30 3.69
CA GLU A 181 2.15 16.27 2.23
C GLU A 181 3.40 16.79 1.52
N ARG A 182 3.55 16.40 0.26
CA ARG A 182 4.66 16.76 -0.64
C ARG A 182 4.10 17.37 -1.91
N GLU A 183 4.83 18.34 -2.46
CA GLU A 183 4.47 19.01 -3.70
C GLU A 183 5.13 18.35 -4.91
N GLN A 184 4.58 18.57 -6.12
CA GLN A 184 5.10 18.00 -7.37
C GLN A 184 6.60 18.28 -7.56
N ALA A 185 6.99 19.54 -7.37
CA ALA A 185 8.33 20.03 -7.64
C ALA A 185 9.35 19.69 -6.55
N GLU A 186 8.94 18.93 -5.52
CA GLU A 186 9.84 18.55 -4.45
C GLU A 186 10.93 17.60 -4.95
N VAL A 187 12.16 17.87 -4.50
CA VAL A 187 13.32 16.98 -4.72
C VAL A 187 13.22 15.82 -3.73
N LEU A 188 12.94 14.64 -4.24
CA LEU A 188 12.76 13.43 -3.44
C LEU A 188 14.12 12.73 -3.23
N PRO A 189 14.34 12.06 -2.08
CA PRO A 189 15.59 11.36 -1.78
C PRO A 189 16.07 10.38 -2.85
N TRP A 190 15.14 9.77 -3.58
CA TRP A 190 15.38 8.76 -4.62
C TRP A 190 15.34 9.32 -6.04
N ASP A 191 15.21 10.64 -6.25
CA ASP A 191 15.19 11.25 -7.60
C ASP A 191 16.48 10.99 -8.40
N HIS A 192 17.57 10.62 -7.72
CA HIS A 192 18.83 10.24 -8.36
C HIS A 192 18.87 8.78 -8.85
N LEU A 193 17.79 8.02 -8.63
CA LEU A 193 17.60 6.65 -9.08
C LEU A 193 16.58 6.64 -10.22
N ASP A 194 16.85 5.81 -11.23
CA ASP A 194 15.96 5.63 -12.37
C ASP A 194 15.30 4.25 -12.27
N SER A 195 13.96 4.26 -12.18
CA SER A 195 13.13 3.05 -12.19
C SER A 195 12.48 2.78 -13.55
N GLY A 196 12.82 3.58 -14.57
CA GLY A 196 12.22 3.57 -15.90
C GLY A 196 10.86 4.28 -15.99
N LEU A 197 10.36 4.84 -14.88
CA LEU A 197 9.08 5.55 -14.83
C LEU A 197 9.30 7.05 -14.92
N ASP A 198 8.52 7.72 -15.76
CA ASP A 198 8.53 9.17 -15.83
C ASP A 198 7.88 9.79 -14.57
N LYS A 199 8.56 10.78 -13.95
CA LYS A 199 8.11 11.40 -12.70
C LYS A 199 6.85 12.24 -12.89
N ASP A 200 6.69 12.91 -14.03
CA ASP A 200 5.49 13.67 -14.35
C ASP A 200 4.31 12.74 -14.62
N TRP A 201 4.54 11.59 -15.26
CA TRP A 201 3.54 10.54 -15.39
C TRP A 201 3.05 10.04 -14.02
N LEU A 202 3.97 9.73 -13.09
CA LEU A 202 3.61 9.33 -11.73
C LEU A 202 2.81 10.40 -10.99
N TRP A 203 3.14 11.68 -11.21
CA TRP A 203 2.40 12.79 -10.63
C TRP A 203 0.98 12.89 -11.19
N GLN A 204 0.81 12.70 -12.50
CA GLN A 204 -0.52 12.70 -13.10
C GLN A 204 -1.36 11.54 -12.58
N ASP A 205 -0.79 10.32 -12.51
CA ASP A 205 -1.49 9.14 -11.96
C ASP A 205 -1.87 9.33 -10.48
N TRP A 206 -1.04 10.05 -9.72
CA TRP A 206 -1.40 10.50 -8.36
C TRP A 206 -2.61 11.43 -8.35
N GLN A 207 -2.66 12.45 -9.20
CA GLN A 207 -3.82 13.35 -9.29
C GLN A 207 -5.09 12.59 -9.71
N ASP A 208 -4.96 11.71 -10.70
CA ASP A 208 -6.05 10.90 -11.22
C ASP A 208 -6.63 10.00 -10.12
N SER A 209 -5.76 9.35 -9.33
CA SER A 209 -6.18 8.51 -8.19
C SER A 209 -7.01 9.27 -7.14
N ARG A 210 -6.73 10.55 -6.93
CA ARG A 210 -7.50 11.42 -6.01
C ARG A 210 -8.89 11.77 -6.54
N SER A 211 -9.09 11.66 -7.85
CA SER A 211 -10.37 11.88 -8.51
C SER A 211 -11.12 10.57 -8.79
N GLU A 212 -10.63 9.45 -8.25
CA GLU A 212 -11.15 8.10 -8.51
C GLU A 212 -11.12 7.73 -10.00
N TYR A 213 -10.23 8.38 -10.77
CA TYR A 213 -10.02 8.02 -12.16
C TYR A 213 -9.23 6.72 -12.23
N GLU A 214 -9.70 5.82 -13.09
CA GLU A 214 -9.11 4.50 -13.28
C GLU A 214 -8.33 4.45 -14.58
N GLN A 215 -7.10 3.94 -14.49
CA GLN A 215 -6.31 3.61 -15.66
C GLN A 215 -6.58 2.17 -16.11
N ASP A 216 -6.79 2.00 -17.41
CA ASP A 216 -6.96 0.69 -18.03
C ASP A 216 -5.66 -0.11 -18.09
N ASP A 217 -5.77 -1.40 -18.40
CA ASP A 217 -4.62 -2.28 -18.58
C ASP A 217 -3.96 -2.03 -19.95
N CYS A 218 -2.72 -1.53 -19.94
CA CYS A 218 -1.96 -1.22 -21.15
C CYS A 218 -1.58 -2.45 -21.99
N ARG A 219 -1.83 -3.68 -21.49
CA ARG A 219 -1.70 -4.92 -22.26
C ARG A 219 -2.86 -5.15 -23.22
N TRP A 220 -4.00 -4.49 -22.99
CA TRP A 220 -5.23 -4.68 -23.78
C TRP A 220 -5.75 -3.37 -24.41
N THR A 221 -5.16 -2.25 -24.02
CA THR A 221 -5.50 -0.90 -24.50
C THR A 221 -4.24 -0.19 -24.99
N PRO A 222 -4.35 0.93 -25.74
CA PRO A 222 -3.18 1.70 -26.17
C PRO A 222 -2.28 2.13 -24.99
N CYS A 223 -0.99 2.34 -25.27
CA CYS A 223 0.01 2.72 -24.26
C CYS A 223 -0.29 4.09 -23.62
N PHE A 224 -0.05 4.22 -22.31
CA PHE A 224 -0.20 5.44 -21.50
C PHE A 224 1.10 6.24 -21.34
N ASP A 225 2.16 5.84 -22.04
CA ASP A 225 3.45 6.54 -22.08
C ASP A 225 4.11 6.74 -20.70
N CYS A 226 4.09 5.70 -19.85
CA CYS A 226 4.68 5.75 -18.51
C CYS A 226 6.23 5.77 -18.49
N GLY A 227 6.87 5.66 -19.65
CA GLY A 227 8.34 5.64 -19.79
C GLY A 227 9.02 4.28 -19.67
N VAL A 228 8.36 3.24 -19.13
CA VAL A 228 9.03 1.95 -18.83
C VAL A 228 9.52 1.22 -20.08
N CYS A 229 8.66 1.01 -21.06
CA CYS A 229 9.05 0.28 -22.25
C CYS A 229 10.23 0.92 -23.00
N PRO A 230 10.19 2.24 -23.32
CA PRO A 230 11.31 2.88 -24.01
C PRO A 230 12.59 2.98 -23.17
N SER A 231 12.50 3.22 -21.86
CA SER A 231 13.69 3.31 -20.99
C SER A 231 14.42 1.97 -20.85
N MET A 232 13.69 0.86 -20.94
CA MET A 232 14.22 -0.49 -20.80
C MET A 232 14.61 -1.14 -22.15
N ASP A 233 14.53 -0.41 -23.26
CA ASP A 233 14.72 -0.93 -24.62
C ASP A 233 13.83 -2.16 -24.90
N THR A 234 12.56 -2.06 -24.50
CA THR A 234 11.56 -3.12 -24.68
C THR A 234 10.42 -2.66 -25.60
N GLU A 235 9.87 -3.61 -26.34
CA GLU A 235 8.72 -3.35 -27.21
C GLU A 235 7.41 -3.35 -26.43
N ILE A 236 6.51 -2.45 -26.82
CA ILE A 236 5.13 -2.45 -26.31
C ILE A 236 4.39 -3.64 -26.93
N GLN A 237 4.21 -4.69 -26.12
CA GLN A 237 3.43 -5.86 -26.49
C GLN A 237 1.99 -5.67 -26.00
N ILE A 238 1.09 -5.40 -26.94
CA ILE A 238 -0.35 -5.34 -26.66
C ILE A 238 -0.99 -6.61 -27.21
N GLY A 239 -1.85 -7.24 -26.44
CA GLY A 239 -2.72 -8.33 -26.91
C GLY A 239 -3.55 -7.89 -28.12
N PRO A 240 -4.20 -8.81 -28.84
CA PRO A 240 -4.96 -8.48 -30.03
C PRO A 240 -6.12 -7.51 -29.70
N THR A 241 -5.90 -6.22 -29.94
CA THR A 241 -6.91 -5.15 -29.72
C THR A 241 -7.73 -4.84 -30.96
N GLY A 242 -7.34 -5.38 -32.12
CA GLY A 242 -7.88 -4.98 -33.43
C GLY A 242 -7.46 -3.57 -33.87
N ARG A 243 -6.56 -2.89 -33.14
CA ARG A 243 -6.08 -1.53 -33.44
C ARG A 243 -4.59 -1.52 -33.79
N LYS A 244 -4.18 -0.64 -34.70
CA LYS A 244 -2.78 -0.43 -35.11
C LYS A 244 -2.18 0.70 -34.27
N LEU A 245 -1.08 0.41 -33.56
CA LEU A 245 -0.37 1.45 -32.80
C LEU A 245 0.34 2.44 -33.73
N LEU A 246 0.33 3.70 -33.33
CA LEU A 246 1.22 4.71 -33.90
C LEU A 246 2.61 4.53 -33.26
N PRO A 247 3.71 4.67 -34.02
CA PRO A 247 5.05 4.55 -33.48
C PRO A 247 5.29 5.64 -32.41
N LEU A 248 5.67 5.22 -31.20
CA LEU A 248 6.19 6.14 -30.19
C LEU A 248 7.64 6.48 -30.54
N THR A 249 7.99 7.76 -30.53
CA THR A 249 9.37 8.22 -30.70
C THR A 249 9.93 8.50 -29.30
N PRO A 250 10.94 7.74 -28.82
CA PRO A 250 11.56 8.02 -27.53
C PRO A 250 12.12 9.44 -27.50
N VAL A 251 11.79 10.22 -26.46
CA VAL A 251 12.46 11.49 -26.21
C VAL A 251 13.88 11.17 -25.73
N ALA A 252 14.89 11.58 -26.48
CA ALA A 252 16.28 11.37 -26.08
C ALA A 252 16.54 12.06 -24.74
N SER A 253 16.94 11.31 -23.70
CA SER A 253 17.32 11.93 -22.43
C SER A 253 18.56 12.78 -22.65
N ALA A 254 18.48 14.05 -22.27
CA ALA A 254 19.65 14.92 -22.22
C ALA A 254 20.56 14.38 -21.11
N ARG A 255 21.73 13.86 -21.49
CA ARG A 255 22.80 13.46 -20.57
C ARG A 255 23.42 14.66 -19.88
#